data_AF-A0A0R0IN78-F1
#
_entry.id   AF-A0A0R0IN78-F1
#
_cell.length_a   1.000
_cell.length_b   1.000
_cell.length_c   1.000
_cell.angle_alpha   90.00
_cell.angle_beta   90.00
_cell.angle_gamma   90.00
#
_symmetry.space_group_name_H-M   'P 1'
#
loop_
_entity.id
_entity.type
_entity.pdbx_description
1 polymer ?
#
loop_
_entity_poly.entity_id
_entity_poly.type
_entity_poly.pdbx_seq_one_letter_code
_entity_poly.pdbx_strand_id
1 'polypeptide(L)'
;MNVVIQRALHRQLRYYMHATVSGLLPSMQKLGMVERVAVIFFNADNVPLEKFAGTSKEADLSIPTDTKPGQQPPLITPIKSMSSEPLNLQLYLEHPSLLESLL
;
A
#
# COMPACT_ATOMS: atom_id res chain seq x y z
N MET A 1 7.50 -19.54 -0.90
CA MET A 1 8.28 -18.93 0.20
C MET A 1 8.26 -19.87 1.39
N ASN A 2 9.40 -20.11 2.05
CA ASN A 2 9.46 -20.87 3.30
C ASN A 2 9.59 -19.88 4.47
N VAL A 3 8.50 -19.18 4.79
CA VAL A 3 8.46 -18.16 5.86
C VAL A 3 7.21 -18.36 6.71
N VAL A 4 7.30 -18.00 7.99
CA VAL A 4 6.15 -17.99 8.89
C VAL A 4 5.22 -16.85 8.50
N ILE A 5 3.93 -17.14 8.35
CA ILE A 5 2.89 -16.13 8.09
C ILE A 5 1.79 -16.22 9.14
N GLN A 6 1.17 -15.08 9.45
CA GLN A 6 -0.05 -15.03 10.24
C GLN A 6 -1.26 -14.85 9.31
N ARG A 7 -2.32 -15.64 9.55
CA ARG A 7 -3.54 -15.61 8.72
C ARG A 7 -4.76 -15.41 9.59
N ALA A 8 -5.66 -14.52 9.17
CA ALA A 8 -6.94 -14.31 9.84
C ALA A 8 -7.76 -15.61 9.91
N LEU A 9 -8.24 -15.96 11.10
CA LEU A 9 -9.15 -17.08 11.34
C LEU A 9 -10.63 -16.68 11.21
N HIS A 10 -10.95 -15.39 11.36
CA HIS A 10 -12.30 -14.86 11.23
C HIS A 10 -12.82 -15.05 9.80
N ARG A 11 -13.89 -15.82 9.62
CA ARG A 11 -14.39 -16.24 8.30
C ARG A 11 -14.73 -15.06 7.39
N GLN A 12 -15.46 -14.07 7.90
CA GLN A 12 -15.88 -12.92 7.12
C GLN A 12 -14.69 -12.05 6.70
N LEU A 13 -13.70 -11.87 7.59
CA LEU A 13 -12.51 -11.07 7.28
C LEU A 13 -11.66 -11.78 6.22
N ARG A 14 -11.48 -13.09 6.37
CA ARG A 14 -10.79 -13.92 5.38
C ARG A 14 -11.49 -13.88 4.02
N TYR A 15 -12.82 -13.97 3.99
CA TYR A 15 -13.59 -13.89 2.76
C TYR A 15 -13.42 -12.52 2.09
N TYR A 16 -13.53 -11.44 2.86
CA TYR A 16 -13.34 -10.07 2.37
C TYR A 16 -11.96 -9.89 1.74
N MET A 17 -10.89 -10.23 2.47
CA MET A 17 -9.51 -10.13 1.96
C MET A 17 -9.33 -10.93 0.65
N HIS A 18 -9.88 -12.14 0.59
CA HIS A 18 -9.81 -12.97 -0.60
C HIS A 18 -10.57 -12.36 -1.78
N ALA A 19 -11.82 -11.94 -1.55
CA ALA A 19 -12.66 -11.34 -2.58
C ALA A 19 -12.03 -10.06 -3.15
N THR A 20 -11.48 -9.19 -2.30
CA THR A 20 -10.77 -7.97 -2.72
C THR A 20 -9.58 -8.30 -3.60
N VAL A 21 -8.69 -9.21 -3.17
CA VAL A 21 -7.50 -9.59 -3.97
C VAL A 21 -7.91 -10.26 -5.28
N SER A 22 -8.91 -11.15 -5.27
CA SER A 22 -9.43 -11.77 -6.49
C SER A 22 -10.02 -10.74 -7.46
N GLY A 23 -10.71 -9.71 -6.96
CA GLY A 23 -11.23 -8.61 -7.77
C GLY A 23 -10.14 -7.75 -8.41
N LEU A 24 -8.96 -7.64 -7.77
CA LEU A 24 -7.81 -6.90 -8.31
C LEU A 24 -6.99 -7.71 -9.32
N LEU A 25 -7.10 -9.05 -9.30
CA LEU A 25 -6.28 -9.94 -10.12
C LEU A 25 -6.34 -9.63 -11.63
N PRO A 26 -7.50 -9.39 -12.27
CA PRO A 26 -7.56 -9.07 -13.69
C PRO A 26 -6.79 -7.79 -14.03
N SER A 27 -6.85 -6.78 -13.15
CA SER A 27 -6.13 -5.52 -13.33
C SER A 27 -4.62 -5.70 -13.19
N MET A 28 -4.16 -6.56 -12.29
CA MET A 28 -2.73 -6.88 -12.12
C MET A 28 -2.19 -7.74 -13.26
N GLN A 29 -2.99 -8.65 -13.82
CA GLN A 29 -2.61 -9.52 -14.94
C GLN A 29 -2.50 -8.75 -16.26
N LYS A 30 -3.24 -7.65 -16.41
CA LYS A 30 -3.11 -6.77 -17.56
C LYS A 30 -1.89 -5.86 -17.37
N LEU A 31 -0.77 -6.28 -17.97
CA LEU A 31 0.52 -5.58 -17.91
C LEU A 31 0.34 -4.07 -18.14
N GLY A 32 0.78 -3.28 -17.16
CA GLY A 32 0.77 -1.81 -17.24
C GLY A 32 -0.47 -1.11 -16.68
N MET A 33 -1.49 -1.81 -16.18
CA MET A 33 -2.69 -1.13 -15.63
C MET A 33 -2.65 -0.84 -14.13
N VAL A 34 -1.86 -1.58 -13.34
CA VAL A 34 -1.74 -1.35 -11.89
C VAL A 34 -0.31 -0.99 -11.55
N GLU A 35 -0.12 0.27 -11.22
CA GLU A 35 1.18 0.83 -10.81
C GLU A 35 1.43 0.71 -9.31
N ARG A 36 0.34 0.71 -8.52
CA ARG A 36 0.39 0.74 -7.06
C ARG A 36 -0.80 0.04 -6.43
N VAL A 37 -0.55 -0.74 -5.39
CA VAL A 37 -1.56 -1.31 -4.49
C VAL A 37 -1.25 -0.85 -3.07
N ALA A 38 -2.26 -0.43 -2.32
CA ALA A 38 -2.07 0.01 -0.94
C ALA A 38 -3.09 -0.58 0.02
N VAL A 39 -2.64 -0.91 1.23
CA VAL A 39 -3.47 -1.23 2.39
C VAL A 39 -3.45 -0.01 3.30
N ILE A 40 -4.62 0.53 3.61
CA ILE A 40 -4.78 1.75 4.40
C ILE A 40 -5.50 1.40 5.70
N PHE A 41 -4.91 1.80 6.82
CA PHE A 41 -5.51 1.73 8.13
C PHE A 41 -6.18 3.06 8.44
N PHE A 42 -7.43 2.99 8.87
CA PHE A 42 -8.23 4.16 9.27
C PHE A 42 -8.53 4.10 10.76
N ASN A 43 -8.65 5.26 11.39
CA ASN A 43 -9.20 5.39 12.74
C ASN A 43 -10.74 5.30 12.74
N ALA A 44 -11.36 5.43 13.92
CA ALA A 44 -12.82 5.40 14.06
C ALA A 44 -13.54 6.53 13.30
N ASP A 45 -12.87 7.65 13.06
CA ASP A 45 -13.37 8.81 12.33
C ASP A 45 -13.12 8.72 10.80
N ASN A 46 -12.62 7.58 10.32
CA ASN A 46 -12.21 7.34 8.93
C ASN A 46 -11.05 8.24 8.45
N VAL A 47 -10.20 8.69 9.37
CA VAL A 47 -8.93 9.38 9.07
C VAL A 47 -7.84 8.33 8.84
N PRO A 48 -7.06 8.42 7.74
CA PRO A 48 -5.99 7.47 7.45
C PRO A 48 -4.82 7.63 8.43
N LEU A 49 -4.46 6.55 9.13
CA LEU A 49 -3.37 6.49 10.10
C LEU A 49 -2.07 6.00 9.47
N GLU A 50 -2.15 4.93 8.68
CA GLU A 50 -0.98 4.27 8.11
C GLU A 50 -1.34 3.68 6.75
N LYS A 51 -0.41 3.74 5.80
CA LYS A 51 -0.60 3.19 4.47
C LYS A 51 0.61 2.38 4.02
N PHE A 52 0.41 1.09 3.84
CA PHE A 52 1.40 0.17 3.27
C PHE A 52 1.20 0.11 1.77
N ALA A 53 2.20 0.51 0.99
CA ALA A 53 2.10 0.58 -0.46
C ALA A 53 3.14 -0.30 -1.16
N GLY A 54 2.68 -1.07 -2.14
CA GLY A 54 3.49 -1.82 -3.10
C GLY A 54 3.41 -1.17 -4.49
N THR A 55 4.54 -0.85 -5.12
CA THR A 55 4.61 -0.26 -6.47
C THR A 55 5.27 -1.22 -7.46
N SER A 56 4.89 -1.17 -8.75
CA SER A 56 5.35 -2.11 -9.80
C SER A 56 6.29 -1.51 -10.86
N LYS A 57 6.76 -0.27 -10.68
CA LYS A 57 7.67 0.41 -11.61
C LYS A 57 8.88 0.99 -10.90
N GLU A 58 10.03 0.85 -11.54
CA GLU A 58 11.26 1.56 -11.24
C GLU A 58 11.06 3.02 -11.67
N ALA A 59 10.39 3.80 -10.83
CA ALA A 59 10.13 5.21 -11.06
C ALA A 59 10.85 5.98 -9.97
N ASP A 60 11.83 6.79 -10.39
CA ASP A 60 12.57 7.76 -9.59
C ASP A 60 11.75 8.32 -8.43
N LEU A 61 12.01 7.79 -7.22
CA LEU A 61 11.93 8.34 -5.86
C LEU A 61 10.84 9.37 -5.48
N SER A 62 9.85 9.64 -6.31
CA SER A 62 8.93 10.76 -6.16
C SER A 62 7.56 10.36 -6.71
N ILE A 63 6.83 9.55 -5.95
CA ILE A 63 5.37 9.48 -6.13
C ILE A 63 4.75 10.13 -4.90
N PRO A 64 4.50 11.46 -4.93
CA PRO A 64 3.71 12.13 -3.91
C PRO A 64 2.32 11.51 -3.92
N THR A 65 1.97 10.87 -2.80
CA THR A 65 0.61 10.40 -2.54
C THR A 65 -0.31 11.60 -2.45
N ASP A 66 -1.14 11.81 -3.47
CA ASP A 66 -2.37 12.63 -3.48
C ASP A 66 -2.40 13.77 -2.45
N THR A 67 -1.32 14.55 -2.40
CA THR A 67 -1.20 15.64 -1.44
C THR A 67 -2.02 16.76 -2.02
N LYS A 68 -3.13 17.10 -1.35
CA LYS A 68 -3.84 18.35 -1.64
C LYS A 68 -2.80 19.48 -1.64
N PRO A 69 -2.85 20.41 -2.61
CA PRO A 69 -1.91 21.53 -2.65
C PRO A 69 -1.84 22.22 -1.28
N GLY A 70 -0.64 22.32 -0.70
CA GLY A 70 -0.41 22.95 0.61
C GLY A 70 -0.29 22.01 1.81
N GLN A 71 -0.48 20.69 1.65
CA GLN A 71 -0.27 19.72 2.73
C GLN A 71 1.20 19.25 2.78
N GLN A 72 1.77 19.12 4.00
CA GLN A 72 3.13 18.60 4.18
C GLN A 72 3.21 17.15 3.65
N PRO A 73 4.27 16.79 2.89
CA PRO A 73 4.42 15.45 2.35
C PRO A 73 4.43 14.38 3.46
N PRO A 74 3.85 13.19 3.21
CA PRO A 74 3.83 12.10 4.17
C PRO A 74 5.26 11.59 4.46
N LEU A 75 5.48 11.12 5.68
CA LEU A 75 6.75 10.49 6.06
C LEU A 75 6.80 9.05 5.52
N ILE A 76 7.75 8.78 4.63
CA ILE A 76 7.92 7.47 3.97
C ILE A 76 9.01 6.66 4.69
N THR A 77 8.69 5.42 5.09
CA THR A 77 9.64 4.44 5.64
C THR A 77 9.75 3.23 4.72
N PRO A 78 10.89 2.97 4.07
CA PRO A 78 11.05 1.81 3.20
C PRO A 78 11.06 0.51 4.03
N ILE A 79 10.40 -0.53 3.50
CA ILE A 79 10.35 -1.85 4.15
C ILE A 79 11.18 -2.85 3.36
N LYS A 80 10.92 -2.97 2.05
CA LYS A 80 11.60 -3.95 1.20
C LYS A 80 11.49 -3.59 -0.27
N SER A 81 12.53 -3.93 -1.04
CA SER A 81 12.52 -3.85 -2.50
C SER A 81 12.89 -5.20 -3.12
N MET A 82 12.38 -5.47 -4.31
CA MET A 82 12.67 -6.65 -5.12
C MET A 82 12.77 -6.23 -6.59
N SER A 83 13.81 -6.67 -7.28
CA SER A 83 13.94 -6.51 -8.72
C SER A 83 14.25 -7.87 -9.32
N SER A 84 13.43 -8.28 -10.29
CA SER A 84 13.55 -9.54 -11.01
C SER A 84 12.74 -9.44 -12.30
N GLU A 85 13.05 -10.20 -13.34
CA GLU A 85 12.09 -10.34 -14.44
C GLU A 85 11.00 -11.34 -14.04
N PRO A 86 9.70 -11.02 -14.21
CA PRO A 86 9.12 -9.82 -14.83
C PRO A 86 8.68 -8.72 -13.84
N LEU A 87 9.08 -8.76 -12.57
CA LEU A 87 8.57 -7.91 -11.48
C LEU A 87 9.66 -7.05 -10.79
N ASN A 88 9.45 -5.73 -10.84
CA ASN A 88 10.13 -4.76 -9.99
C ASN A 88 9.14 -4.25 -8.94
N LEU A 89 9.39 -4.52 -7.66
CA LEU A 89 8.49 -4.20 -6.56
C LEU A 89 9.20 -3.40 -5.45
N GLN A 90 8.54 -2.36 -4.97
CA GLN A 90 8.94 -1.65 -3.75
C GLN A 90 7.79 -1.63 -2.75
N LEU A 91 8.06 -2.01 -1.51
CA LEU A 91 7.16 -1.96 -0.37
C LEU A 91 7.66 -0.93 0.65
N TYR A 92 6.80 0.01 1.00
CA TYR A 92 7.08 1.07 1.98
C TYR A 92 5.82 1.43 2.78
N LEU A 93 6.04 2.08 3.91
CA LEU A 93 5.01 2.62 4.80
C LEU A 93 4.95 4.14 4.67
N GLU A 94 3.74 4.69 4.51
CA GLU A 94 3.47 6.13 4.57
C GLU A 94 2.77 6.46 5.89
N HIS A 95 3.29 7.46 6.60
CA HIS A 95 2.65 8.06 7.76
C HIS A 95 2.08 9.44 7.39
N PRO A 96 0.89 9.80 7.90
CA PRO A 96 0.35 11.15 7.77
C PRO A 96 1.34 12.16 8.36
N SER A 97 1.36 13.37 7.79
CA SER A 97 2.23 14.44 8.28
C SER A 97 1.83 14.84 9.71
N LEU A 98 2.83 14.90 10.61
CA LEU A 98 2.66 15.08 12.06
C LEU A 98 1.94 16.39 12.48
N LEU A 99 1.70 17.31 11.55
CA LEU A 99 1.12 18.61 11.83
C LEU A 99 -0.39 18.57 12.11
N GLU A 100 -1.10 17.50 11.71
CA GLU A 100 -2.54 17.35 11.96
C GLU A 100 -2.87 16.61 13.27
N SER A 101 -1.88 16.00 13.95
CA SER A 101 -2.11 15.25 15.19
C SER A 101 -2.01 16.10 16.47
N LEU A 102 -1.72 17.40 16.33
CA LEU A 102 -1.43 18.34 17.43
C LEU A 102 -2.33 19.60 17.45
N LEU A 103 -3.37 19.63 16.62
CA LEU A 103 -4.43 20.65 16.59
C LEU A 103 -5.80 19.99 16.78
#